data_AF-A0A9D1MI09-F1
#
_entry.id   AF-A0A9D1MI09-F1
#
_cell.length_a   1.000
_cell.length_b   1.000
_cell.length_c   1.000
_cell.angle_alpha   90.00
_cell.angle_beta   90.00
_cell.angle_gamma   90.00
#
_symmetry.space_group_name_H-M   'P 1'
#
loop_
_entity.id
_entity.type
_entity.pdbx_description
1 polymer ?
#
loop_
_entity_poly.entity_id
_entity_poly.type
_entity_poly.pdbx_seq_one_letter_code
_entity_poly.pdbx_strand_id
1 'polypeptide(L)'
;MARNNGHIDYDRIYVLQNRWKIARRHIVYYGIRKAPDTFKNSVPLTRGTLKKLAMLDGNRSLKSVGVDATLKSLIRKGIVVPQEEYKPDKKNLAEAEFCVNCTANDYMIPGLELDENGLCPMCSMKERLKNLKAVMPVRSRFPRNKRGEYDVALFYTGGKDSTYLLYYLCKVLGLRVLALCWETEYISPNAAASIENARKLIKNADIVVKKVDKEVMQRIYARHYALAGNTCMCPSPAYVLFYPLLTDLKVPYLVLGNEPSQMYNLIFNNISPVAAFRPWVQNIGKALINVARLISFRKPFKAGQMQTYFTVRTLAKGTPLYAGGEGKYHNEQVHNVFKALADEKEFMQPFKESVRRSWRNGNIPELVHVDLAEISGGYKWSEIKTVIKRETGWQDCADADKGLHTSCSIEKCKEYTQFTRFKEMRSRVIPFTAIEMAIAVRDGNVSREDAMREILTSTGFFAKPAEYEEMLRPLKENKSEPD
;
A
#
# COMPACT_ATOMS: atom_id res chain seq x y z
N MET A 1 16.31 26.30 2.82
CA MET A 1 15.37 27.05 1.95
C MET A 1 16.03 28.34 1.51
N ALA A 2 16.76 28.33 0.40
CA ALA A 2 17.06 29.57 -0.29
C ALA A 2 15.73 30.05 -0.89
N ARG A 3 15.14 31.10 -0.31
CA ARG A 3 14.03 31.81 -0.95
C ARG A 3 14.66 32.49 -2.15
N ASN A 4 14.45 31.93 -3.34
CA ASN A 4 14.84 32.60 -4.56
C ASN A 4 13.97 33.87 -4.64
N ASN A 5 14.50 35.00 -4.17
CA ASN A 5 13.92 36.33 -4.37
C ASN A 5 14.13 36.78 -5.83
N GLY A 6 14.10 35.82 -6.76
CA GLY A 6 14.26 36.06 -8.19
C GLY A 6 13.21 37.05 -8.64
N HIS A 7 13.67 38.08 -9.35
CA HIS A 7 12.82 38.98 -10.08
C HIS A 7 11.89 38.14 -10.97
N ILE A 8 10.57 38.30 -10.82
CA ILE A 8 9.62 37.67 -11.73
C ILE A 8 9.67 38.45 -13.03
N ASP A 9 10.12 37.83 -14.10
CA ASP A 9 10.18 38.43 -15.43
C ASP A 9 8.81 38.28 -16.09
N TYR A 10 8.08 39.39 -16.27
CA TYR A 10 6.71 39.33 -16.79
C TYR A 10 6.66 39.09 -18.29
N ASP A 11 7.76 39.29 -19.02
CA ASP A 11 7.77 39.15 -20.47
C ASP A 11 8.07 37.71 -20.92
N ARG A 12 8.55 36.84 -20.00
CA ARG A 12 8.76 35.42 -20.26
C ARG A 12 7.47 34.60 -20.30
N ILE A 13 7.57 33.46 -20.98
CA ILE A 13 6.55 32.42 -21.01
C ILE A 13 6.75 31.50 -19.80
N TYR A 14 5.69 31.36 -19.01
CA TYR A 14 5.67 30.46 -17.86
C TYR A 14 4.74 29.29 -18.13
N VAL A 15 5.12 28.13 -17.62
CA VAL A 15 4.35 26.88 -17.71
C VAL A 15 4.19 26.28 -16.33
N LEU A 16 3.16 25.44 -16.16
CA LEU A 16 3.06 24.59 -14.98
C LEU A 16 4.18 23.53 -15.05
N GLN A 17 5.01 23.44 -14.00
CA GLN A 17 6.07 22.45 -13.95
C GLN A 17 5.48 21.04 -14.07
N ASN A 18 6.24 20.14 -14.68
CA ASN A 18 5.86 18.74 -14.82
C ASN A 18 5.46 18.14 -13.46
N ARG A 19 4.63 17.10 -13.51
CA ARG A 19 4.07 16.39 -12.34
C ARG A 19 3.06 17.19 -11.52
N TRP A 20 2.85 18.47 -11.79
CA TRP A 20 1.71 19.22 -11.26
C TRP A 20 0.54 19.15 -12.25
N LYS A 21 -0.65 18.81 -11.74
CA LYS A 21 -1.87 18.72 -12.54
C LYS A 21 -3.02 19.45 -11.86
N ILE A 22 -3.77 20.23 -12.63
CA ILE A 22 -4.96 20.91 -12.15
C ILE A 22 -6.06 19.86 -11.92
N ALA A 23 -6.64 19.86 -10.72
CA ALA A 23 -7.74 18.99 -10.32
C ALA A 23 -8.83 19.81 -9.60
N ARG A 24 -9.86 20.19 -10.36
CA ARG A 24 -11.00 21.02 -9.90
C ARG A 24 -10.57 22.36 -9.30
N ARG A 25 -10.52 22.48 -7.96
CA ARG A 25 -10.11 23.70 -7.22
C ARG A 25 -8.74 23.56 -6.57
N HIS A 26 -7.95 22.60 -6.99
CA HIS A 26 -6.60 22.34 -6.49
C HIS A 26 -5.64 22.13 -7.65
N ILE A 27 -4.35 22.28 -7.38
CA ILE A 27 -3.29 21.63 -8.13
C ILE A 27 -2.69 20.53 -7.27
N VAL A 28 -2.42 19.40 -7.90
CA VAL A 28 -1.94 18.19 -7.24
C VAL A 28 -0.61 17.80 -7.84
N TYR A 29 0.35 17.50 -6.97
CA TYR A 29 1.65 16.96 -7.34
C TYR A 29 1.61 15.44 -7.37
N TYR A 30 2.11 14.85 -8.46
CA TYR A 30 2.23 13.42 -8.69
C TYR A 30 3.69 13.03 -8.57
N GLY A 31 4.15 12.82 -7.34
CA GLY A 31 5.55 12.59 -7.00
C GLY A 31 5.77 12.57 -5.48
N ILE A 32 7.04 12.54 -5.07
CA ILE A 32 7.44 12.70 -3.67
C ILE A 32 8.38 13.90 -3.58
N ARG A 33 7.89 14.96 -2.91
CA ARG A 33 8.62 16.22 -2.76
C ARG A 33 9.68 16.12 -1.67
N LYS A 34 10.74 16.91 -1.78
CA LYS A 34 11.77 16.97 -0.73
C LYS A 34 11.24 17.69 0.51
N ALA A 35 11.90 17.47 1.64
CA ALA A 35 11.55 18.13 2.88
C ALA A 35 11.64 19.66 2.72
N PRO A 36 10.74 20.46 3.33
CA PRO A 36 9.69 20.07 4.29
C PRO A 36 8.32 19.78 3.64
N ASP A 37 8.27 19.59 2.32
CA ASP A 37 7.02 19.49 1.56
C ASP A 37 6.64 18.06 1.17
N THR A 38 7.35 17.05 1.69
CA THR A 38 7.17 15.61 1.42
C THR A 38 5.72 15.11 1.47
N PHE A 39 4.90 15.63 2.37
CA PHE A 39 3.47 15.25 2.49
C PHE A 39 2.51 16.37 2.05
N LYS A 40 3.01 17.37 1.31
CA LYS A 40 2.25 18.53 0.82
C LYS A 40 2.16 18.51 -0.71
N ASN A 41 1.34 17.59 -1.21
CA ASN A 41 1.13 17.34 -2.63
C ASN A 41 -0.16 18.00 -3.19
N SER A 42 -0.84 18.84 -2.43
CA SER A 42 -2.04 19.55 -2.89
C SER A 42 -2.00 20.99 -2.46
N VAL A 43 -2.30 21.91 -3.39
CA VAL A 43 -2.42 23.34 -3.11
C VAL A 43 -3.81 23.80 -3.54
N PRO A 44 -4.62 24.37 -2.63
CA PRO A 44 -5.93 24.92 -2.99
C PRO A 44 -5.78 26.17 -3.84
N LEU A 45 -6.70 26.36 -4.77
CA LEU A 45 -6.72 27.47 -5.71
C LEU A 45 -8.04 28.24 -5.68
N THR A 46 -7.95 29.54 -5.93
CA THR A 46 -9.11 30.38 -6.22
C THR A 46 -9.59 30.15 -7.66
N ARG A 47 -10.86 30.46 -7.96
CA ARG A 47 -11.39 30.37 -9.34
C ARG A 47 -10.62 31.27 -10.31
N GLY A 48 -10.19 32.45 -9.86
CA GLY A 48 -9.41 33.38 -10.66
C GLY A 48 -8.02 32.83 -11.01
N THR A 49 -7.32 32.28 -10.02
CA THR A 49 -6.00 31.65 -10.23
C THR A 49 -6.10 30.42 -11.13
N LEU A 50 -7.17 29.63 -11.03
CA LEU A 50 -7.41 28.49 -11.92
C LEU A 50 -7.47 28.90 -13.39
N LYS A 51 -8.24 29.96 -13.70
CA LYS A 51 -8.34 30.49 -15.07
C LYS A 51 -6.97 30.91 -15.60
N LYS A 52 -6.16 31.58 -14.76
CA LYS A 52 -4.81 32.00 -15.12
C LYS A 52 -3.87 30.83 -15.37
N LEU A 53 -3.88 29.80 -14.52
CA LEU A 53 -3.09 28.60 -14.74
C LEU A 53 -3.49 27.87 -16.03
N ALA A 54 -4.78 27.85 -16.38
CA ALA A 54 -5.24 27.30 -17.65
C ALA A 54 -4.78 28.11 -18.87
N MET A 55 -4.35 29.37 -18.69
CA MET A 55 -3.77 30.21 -19.75
C MET A 55 -2.26 30.02 -19.90
N LEU A 56 -1.58 29.31 -18.99
CA LEU A 56 -0.14 28.97 -19.07
C LEU A 56 0.08 27.78 -20.02
N ASP A 57 -0.30 27.97 -21.29
CA ASP A 57 -0.30 26.97 -22.35
C ASP A 57 1.05 26.87 -23.10
N GLY A 58 2.06 27.63 -22.67
CA GLY A 58 3.36 27.69 -23.33
C GLY A 58 3.46 28.68 -24.49
N ASN A 59 2.41 29.48 -24.75
CA ASN A 59 2.39 30.45 -25.85
C ASN A 59 2.23 31.90 -25.39
N ARG A 60 1.92 32.13 -24.11
CA ARG A 60 1.59 33.44 -23.55
C ARG A 60 2.61 33.90 -22.52
N SER A 61 3.01 35.17 -22.62
CA SER A 61 3.85 35.80 -21.59
C SER A 61 3.06 36.02 -20.31
N LEU A 62 3.76 36.04 -19.18
CA LEU A 62 3.14 36.20 -17.86
C LEU A 62 2.40 37.56 -17.72
N LYS A 63 2.85 38.59 -18.43
CA LYS A 63 2.21 39.91 -18.55
C LYS A 63 0.78 39.80 -19.09
N SER A 64 0.57 38.97 -20.12
CA SER A 64 -0.75 38.78 -20.75
C SER A 64 -1.73 37.96 -19.90
N VAL A 65 -1.21 37.07 -19.05
CA VAL A 65 -2.03 36.22 -18.16
C VAL A 65 -2.53 36.99 -16.93
N GLY A 66 -1.74 37.97 -16.48
CA GLY A 66 -2.03 38.76 -15.28
C GLY A 66 -1.73 37.97 -13.99
N VAL A 67 -0.95 38.57 -13.09
CA VAL A 67 -0.39 37.86 -11.94
C VAL A 67 -1.02 38.29 -10.62
N ASP A 68 -1.63 37.34 -9.90
CA ASP A 68 -2.10 37.55 -8.52
C ASP A 68 -1.08 37.04 -7.48
N ALA A 69 -1.36 37.30 -6.20
CA ALA A 69 -0.51 36.87 -5.09
C ALA A 69 -0.31 35.34 -5.03
N THR A 70 -1.34 34.56 -5.40
CA THR A 70 -1.26 33.11 -5.43
C THR A 70 -0.32 32.64 -6.53
N LEU A 71 -0.45 33.16 -7.75
CA LEU A 71 0.44 32.82 -8.87
C LEU A 71 1.89 33.24 -8.58
N LYS A 72 2.12 34.41 -7.97
CA LYS A 72 3.46 34.80 -7.47
C LYS A 72 4.01 33.78 -6.47
N SER A 73 3.18 33.27 -5.57
CA SER A 73 3.60 32.21 -4.64
C SER A 73 3.90 30.88 -5.33
N LEU A 74 3.20 30.52 -6.40
CA LEU A 74 3.48 29.29 -7.17
C LEU A 74 4.80 29.40 -7.93
N ILE A 75 5.08 30.57 -8.52
CA ILE A 75 6.35 30.85 -9.20
C ILE A 75 7.53 30.74 -8.23
N ARG A 76 7.44 31.41 -7.07
CA ARG A 76 8.50 31.34 -6.03
C ARG A 76 8.74 29.93 -5.48
N LYS A 77 7.76 29.04 -5.58
CA LYS A 77 7.85 27.63 -5.16
C LYS A 77 8.36 26.70 -6.26
N GLY A 78 8.63 27.21 -7.47
CA GLY A 78 9.01 26.40 -8.63
C GLY A 78 7.89 25.49 -9.15
N ILE A 79 6.63 25.79 -8.79
CA ILE A 79 5.46 25.04 -9.28
C ILE A 79 5.06 25.55 -10.67
N VAL A 80 5.19 26.86 -10.87
CA VAL A 80 5.10 27.50 -12.18
C VAL A 80 6.50 28.01 -12.49
N VAL A 81 7.03 27.64 -13.63
CA VAL A 81 8.43 27.92 -14.00
C VAL A 81 8.50 28.56 -15.37
N PRO A 82 9.56 29.31 -15.69
CA PRO A 82 9.87 29.66 -17.07
C PRO A 82 9.93 28.39 -17.93
N GLN A 83 9.50 28.49 -19.20
CA GLN A 83 9.42 27.33 -20.09
C GLN A 83 10.77 26.62 -20.27
N GLU A 84 11.87 27.37 -20.24
CA GLU A 84 13.25 26.88 -20.29
C GLU A 84 13.68 26.07 -19.05
N GLU A 85 12.99 26.23 -17.91
CA GLU A 85 13.23 25.49 -16.67
C GLU A 85 12.29 24.28 -16.50
N TYR A 86 11.48 23.98 -17.51
CA TYR A 86 10.59 22.81 -17.49
C TYR A 86 11.38 21.50 -17.45
N LYS A 87 11.03 20.60 -16.52
CA LYS A 87 11.72 19.32 -16.30
C LYS A 87 10.87 18.14 -16.78
N PRO A 88 11.16 17.55 -17.96
CA PRO A 88 10.38 16.41 -18.46
C PRO A 88 10.62 15.14 -17.64
N ASP A 89 9.71 14.17 -17.78
CA ASP A 89 9.90 12.82 -17.24
C ASP A 89 11.09 12.14 -17.93
N LYS A 90 11.88 11.37 -17.18
CA LYS A 90 12.99 10.57 -17.73
C LYS A 90 12.44 9.49 -18.66
N LYS A 91 13.11 9.28 -19.79
CA LYS A 91 12.64 8.33 -20.82
C LYS A 91 12.95 6.89 -20.44
N ASN A 92 14.08 6.67 -19.78
CA ASN A 92 14.60 5.38 -19.38
C ASN A 92 15.38 5.51 -18.06
N LEU A 93 15.80 4.37 -17.52
CA LEU A 93 16.53 4.31 -16.26
C LEU A 93 17.94 4.92 -16.33
N ALA A 94 18.59 4.91 -17.50
CA ALA A 94 19.95 5.43 -17.66
C ALA A 94 20.01 6.95 -17.53
N GLU A 95 18.92 7.65 -17.85
CA GLU A 95 18.75 9.09 -17.66
C GLU A 95 18.33 9.48 -16.23
N ALA A 96 18.03 8.51 -15.37
CA ALA A 96 17.44 8.73 -14.07
C ALA A 96 18.44 9.25 -13.04
N GLU A 97 17.99 10.16 -12.19
CA GLU A 97 18.75 10.65 -11.04
C GLU A 97 18.44 9.76 -9.83
N PHE A 98 19.49 9.09 -9.33
CA PHE A 98 19.37 8.17 -8.21
C PHE A 98 19.65 8.84 -6.88
N CYS A 99 18.93 8.40 -5.86
CA CYS A 99 19.32 8.64 -4.49
C CYS A 99 20.72 8.04 -4.23
N VAL A 100 21.57 8.76 -3.50
CA VAL A 100 22.91 8.27 -3.17
C VAL A 100 22.89 7.08 -2.20
N ASN A 101 21.83 6.94 -1.39
CA ASN A 101 21.73 5.96 -0.31
C ASN A 101 20.76 4.79 -0.55
N CYS A 102 20.00 4.80 -1.65
CA CYS A 102 19.05 3.70 -1.96
C CYS A 102 18.80 3.59 -3.47
N THR A 103 17.84 2.75 -3.87
CA THR A 103 17.47 2.53 -5.29
C THR A 103 16.45 3.52 -5.84
N ALA A 104 15.87 4.39 -5.01
CA ALA A 104 14.90 5.38 -5.45
C ALA A 104 15.48 6.31 -6.53
N ASN A 105 14.72 6.53 -7.59
CA ASN A 105 15.07 7.43 -8.68
C ASN A 105 13.81 8.03 -9.31
N ASP A 106 14.01 9.09 -10.09
CA ASP A 106 12.93 9.85 -10.74
C ASP A 106 12.38 9.20 -12.03
N TYR A 107 12.93 8.07 -12.48
CA TYR A 107 12.30 7.23 -13.50
C TYR A 107 11.22 6.33 -12.89
N MET A 108 11.52 5.57 -11.82
CA MET A 108 10.57 4.68 -11.14
C MET A 108 9.52 5.45 -10.32
N ILE A 109 9.90 6.63 -9.82
CA ILE A 109 9.02 7.56 -9.13
C ILE A 109 9.07 8.90 -9.88
N PRO A 110 8.37 9.06 -11.02
CA PRO A 110 8.26 10.35 -11.70
C PRO A 110 7.81 11.45 -10.74
N GLY A 111 8.59 12.54 -10.66
CA GLY A 111 8.41 13.57 -9.65
C GLY A 111 9.04 13.27 -8.29
N LEU A 112 10.09 12.46 -8.24
CA LEU A 112 10.94 12.35 -7.07
C LEU A 112 11.85 13.58 -6.98
N GLU A 113 11.76 14.34 -5.88
CA GLU A 113 12.68 15.43 -5.61
C GLU A 113 13.80 14.96 -4.67
N LEU A 114 15.04 14.96 -5.15
CA LEU A 114 16.22 14.79 -4.30
C LEU A 114 16.55 16.11 -3.58
N ASP A 115 17.06 16.01 -2.35
CA ASP A 115 17.63 17.15 -1.65
C ASP A 115 19.02 17.53 -2.17
N GLU A 116 19.57 18.61 -1.63
CA GLU A 116 20.91 19.13 -1.97
C GLU A 116 22.05 18.12 -1.76
N ASN A 117 21.84 17.06 -0.96
CA ASN A 117 22.83 16.00 -0.74
C ASN A 117 22.57 14.77 -1.63
N GLY A 118 21.62 14.86 -2.57
CA GLY A 118 21.21 13.73 -3.42
C GLY A 118 20.38 12.68 -2.68
N LEU A 119 19.78 13.01 -1.53
CA LEU A 119 18.93 12.08 -0.78
C LEU A 119 17.46 12.23 -1.18
N CYS A 120 16.82 11.10 -1.43
CA CYS A 120 15.38 11.05 -1.63
C CYS A 120 14.64 11.25 -0.29
N PRO A 121 13.33 11.58 -0.32
CA PRO A 121 12.55 11.81 0.90
C PRO A 121 12.43 10.58 1.81
N MET A 122 12.57 9.37 1.25
CA MET A 122 12.60 8.13 2.04
C MET A 122 13.87 8.02 2.88
N CYS A 123 15.01 8.51 2.39
CA CYS A 123 16.27 8.52 3.12
C CYS A 123 16.36 9.73 4.06
N SER A 124 16.10 10.94 3.57
CA SER A 124 16.28 12.18 4.34
C SER A 124 15.30 12.34 5.49
N MET A 125 14.11 11.71 5.42
CA MET A 125 13.10 11.78 6.48
C MET A 125 13.20 10.63 7.51
N LYS A 126 14.17 9.70 7.41
CA LYS A 126 14.27 8.51 8.29
C LYS A 126 14.12 8.87 9.76
N GLU A 127 14.93 9.80 10.25
CA GLU A 127 14.92 10.22 11.65
C GLU A 127 13.62 10.91 12.08
N ARG A 128 12.93 11.60 11.17
CA ARG A 128 11.65 12.25 11.45
C ARG A 128 10.48 11.26 11.51
N LEU A 129 10.59 10.16 10.78
CA LEU A 129 9.54 9.14 10.69
C LEU A 129 9.72 7.99 11.68
N LYS A 130 10.90 7.83 12.31
CA LYS A 130 11.19 6.70 13.22
C LYS A 130 10.22 6.53 14.39
N ASN A 131 9.61 7.62 14.85
CA ASN A 131 8.67 7.62 15.97
C ASN A 131 7.21 7.40 15.53
N LEU A 132 6.95 7.31 14.22
CA LEU A 132 5.65 6.93 13.70
C LEU A 132 5.44 5.44 13.93
N LYS A 133 4.32 5.08 14.53
CA LYS A 133 3.95 3.70 14.82
C LYS A 133 2.86 3.27 13.87
N ALA A 134 2.86 2.00 13.49
CA ALA A 134 1.76 1.41 12.74
C ALA A 134 0.40 1.77 13.37
N VAL A 135 -0.62 1.97 12.53
CA VAL A 135 -1.98 2.26 13.00
C VAL A 135 -2.57 1.06 13.76
N MET A 136 -2.06 -0.13 13.43
CA MET A 136 -2.36 -1.37 14.11
C MET A 136 -1.38 -1.60 15.28
N PRO A 137 -1.85 -2.18 16.40
CA PRO A 137 -1.00 -2.47 17.54
C PRO A 137 0.08 -3.51 17.19
N VAL A 138 1.31 -3.24 17.59
CA VAL A 138 2.44 -4.19 17.52
C VAL A 138 2.46 -5.03 18.80
N ARG A 139 2.65 -6.34 18.67
CA ARG A 139 2.60 -7.30 19.78
C ARG A 139 3.53 -8.47 19.52
N SER A 140 4.31 -8.85 20.54
CA SER A 140 5.22 -10.01 20.50
C SER A 140 4.83 -11.16 21.43
N ARG A 141 3.83 -10.96 22.31
CA ARG A 141 3.39 -11.96 23.30
C ARG A 141 1.93 -12.33 23.14
N PHE A 142 1.64 -13.63 23.00
CA PHE A 142 0.30 -14.14 22.75
C PHE A 142 -0.10 -15.13 23.85
N PRO A 143 -1.00 -14.76 24.78
CA PRO A 143 -1.57 -15.68 25.74
C PRO A 143 -2.31 -16.83 25.06
N ARG A 144 -2.20 -18.04 25.62
CA ARG A 144 -2.90 -19.21 25.13
C ARG A 144 -4.41 -19.05 25.23
N ASN A 145 -5.12 -19.49 24.19
CA ASN A 145 -6.57 -19.51 24.17
C ASN A 145 -7.11 -20.72 24.93
N LYS A 146 -7.51 -20.51 26.19
CA LYS A 146 -8.07 -21.57 27.03
C LYS A 146 -9.45 -22.08 26.58
N ARG A 147 -10.13 -21.35 25.68
CA ARG A 147 -11.53 -21.61 25.31
C ARG A 147 -11.72 -22.00 23.84
N GLY A 148 -10.62 -22.22 23.11
CA GLY A 148 -10.66 -22.56 21.69
C GLY A 148 -9.44 -23.36 21.27
N GLU A 149 -9.52 -23.87 20.05
CA GLU A 149 -8.51 -24.74 19.45
C GLU A 149 -7.25 -23.96 19.05
N TYR A 150 -7.42 -22.69 18.65
CA TYR A 150 -6.34 -21.86 18.13
C TYR A 150 -6.01 -20.71 19.07
N ASP A 151 -4.71 -20.50 19.26
CA ASP A 151 -4.17 -19.36 19.99
C ASP A 151 -4.12 -18.13 19.08
N VAL A 152 -3.76 -18.30 17.81
CA VAL A 152 -3.64 -17.22 16.82
C VAL A 152 -4.03 -17.71 15.43
N ALA A 153 -4.40 -16.79 14.54
CA ALA A 153 -4.47 -17.03 13.11
C ALA A 153 -3.59 -16.06 12.34
N LEU A 154 -3.19 -16.43 11.13
CA LEU A 154 -2.50 -15.56 10.18
C LEU A 154 -3.02 -15.78 8.76
N PHE A 155 -2.91 -14.76 7.91
CA PHE A 155 -2.97 -15.00 6.46
C PHE A 155 -1.63 -15.55 6.00
N TYR A 156 -1.65 -16.74 5.43
CA TYR A 156 -0.45 -17.43 4.96
C TYR A 156 -0.49 -17.52 3.43
N THR A 157 0.51 -16.95 2.76
CA THR A 157 0.58 -16.89 1.29
C THR A 157 1.67 -17.78 0.71
N GLY A 158 2.49 -18.43 1.55
CA GLY A 158 3.70 -19.13 1.12
C GLY A 158 4.86 -18.20 0.74
N GLY A 159 4.68 -16.88 0.81
CA GLY A 159 5.74 -15.90 0.58
C GLY A 159 6.66 -15.70 1.78
N LYS A 160 7.85 -15.14 1.56
CA LYS A 160 8.93 -14.93 2.57
C LYS A 160 8.38 -14.46 3.93
N ASP A 161 7.68 -13.34 3.94
CA ASP A 161 7.22 -12.69 5.17
C ASP A 161 6.20 -13.55 5.94
N SER A 162 5.22 -14.09 5.21
CA SER A 162 4.16 -14.91 5.80
C SER A 162 4.68 -16.26 6.32
N THR A 163 5.67 -16.85 5.64
CA THR A 163 6.33 -18.09 6.07
C THR A 163 7.20 -17.85 7.29
N TYR A 164 7.93 -16.73 7.34
CA TYR A 164 8.73 -16.38 8.51
C TYR A 164 7.84 -16.12 9.74
N LEU A 165 6.70 -15.45 9.55
CA LEU A 165 5.72 -15.28 10.61
C LEU A 165 5.15 -16.63 11.08
N LEU A 166 4.80 -17.53 10.15
CA LEU A 166 4.32 -18.87 10.47
C LEU A 166 5.36 -19.63 11.31
N TYR A 167 6.63 -19.63 10.86
CA TYR A 167 7.76 -20.20 11.60
C TYR A 167 7.85 -19.63 13.01
N TYR A 168 7.83 -18.30 13.16
CA TYR A 168 7.97 -17.66 14.47
C TYR A 168 6.82 -18.03 15.42
N LEU A 169 5.57 -17.92 14.96
CA LEU A 169 4.40 -18.24 15.78
C LEU A 169 4.39 -19.72 16.18
N CYS A 170 4.77 -20.60 15.27
CA CYS A 170 4.74 -22.04 15.49
C CYS A 170 5.96 -22.57 16.24
N LYS A 171 7.18 -22.38 15.71
CA LYS A 171 8.39 -23.03 16.22
C LYS A 171 9.03 -22.25 17.35
N VAL A 172 9.01 -20.91 17.30
CA VAL A 172 9.63 -20.05 18.33
C VAL A 172 8.70 -19.85 19.51
N LEU A 173 7.42 -19.53 19.27
CA LEU A 173 6.44 -19.31 20.35
C LEU A 173 5.63 -20.57 20.73
N GLY A 174 5.72 -21.64 19.95
CA GLY A 174 4.99 -22.89 20.22
C GLY A 174 3.48 -22.78 20.09
N LEU A 175 2.92 -21.75 19.44
CA LEU A 175 1.49 -21.46 19.42
C LEU A 175 0.70 -22.51 18.62
N ARG A 176 -0.59 -22.71 18.96
CA ARG A 176 -1.54 -23.43 18.10
C ARG A 176 -2.06 -22.45 17.07
N VAL A 177 -1.70 -22.65 15.81
CA VAL A 177 -1.88 -21.65 14.75
C VAL A 177 -2.92 -22.11 13.73
N LEU A 178 -3.84 -21.21 13.38
CA LEU A 178 -4.70 -21.36 12.21
C LEU A 178 -4.12 -20.56 11.04
N ALA A 179 -3.50 -21.24 10.08
CA ALA A 179 -2.95 -20.61 8.88
C ALA A 179 -4.01 -20.57 7.77
N LEU A 180 -4.33 -19.37 7.31
CA LEU A 180 -5.42 -19.10 6.38
C LEU A 180 -4.87 -18.79 4.99
N CYS A 181 -5.03 -19.73 4.06
CA CYS A 181 -4.51 -19.65 2.71
C CYS A 181 -5.63 -19.38 1.70
N TRP A 182 -5.62 -18.20 1.09
CA TRP A 182 -6.48 -17.94 -0.06
C TRP A 182 -5.81 -18.50 -1.32
N GLU A 183 -6.41 -19.53 -1.92
CA GLU A 183 -5.96 -20.06 -3.21
C GLU A 183 -6.49 -19.17 -4.33
N THR A 184 -5.57 -18.41 -4.94
CA THR A 184 -5.84 -17.56 -6.09
C THR A 184 -5.34 -18.23 -7.37
N GLU A 185 -5.94 -17.91 -8.52
CA GLU A 185 -5.41 -18.32 -9.83
C GLU A 185 -3.98 -17.79 -10.09
N TYR A 186 -3.55 -16.78 -9.32
CA TYR A 186 -2.27 -16.11 -9.45
C TYR A 186 -1.26 -16.48 -8.36
N ILE A 187 -1.47 -17.60 -7.67
CA ILE A 187 -0.47 -18.11 -6.71
C ILE A 187 0.77 -18.56 -7.49
N SER A 188 1.96 -18.19 -7.03
CA SER A 188 3.19 -18.64 -7.68
C SER A 188 3.48 -20.13 -7.38
N PRO A 189 4.12 -20.89 -8.29
CA PRO A 189 4.46 -22.29 -8.05
C PRO A 189 5.31 -22.51 -6.79
N ASN A 190 6.26 -21.61 -6.51
CA ASN A 190 7.09 -21.67 -5.31
C ASN A 190 6.29 -21.44 -4.02
N ALA A 191 5.28 -20.56 -4.04
CA ALA A 191 4.40 -20.35 -2.91
C ALA A 191 3.49 -21.56 -2.67
N ALA A 192 2.92 -22.14 -3.72
CA ALA A 192 2.14 -23.38 -3.62
C ALA A 192 2.97 -24.51 -3.01
N ALA A 193 4.19 -24.73 -3.51
CA ALA A 193 5.12 -25.71 -2.96
C ALA A 193 5.50 -25.42 -1.50
N SER A 194 5.71 -24.15 -1.14
CA SER A 194 6.00 -23.73 0.23
C SER A 194 4.84 -23.98 1.19
N ILE A 195 3.60 -23.78 0.75
CA ILE A 195 2.41 -24.08 1.55
C ILE A 195 2.31 -25.58 1.82
N GLU A 196 2.54 -26.40 0.79
CA GLU A 196 2.49 -27.86 0.91
C GLU A 196 3.61 -28.41 1.80
N ASN A 197 4.82 -27.87 1.69
CA ASN A 197 5.93 -28.25 2.57
C ASN A 197 5.65 -27.85 4.03
N ALA A 198 5.15 -26.63 4.25
CA ALA A 198 4.77 -26.17 5.58
C ALA A 198 3.67 -27.06 6.20
N ARG A 199 2.68 -27.50 5.41
CA ARG A 199 1.63 -28.44 5.85
C ARG A 199 2.23 -29.75 6.39
N LYS A 200 3.31 -30.24 5.77
CA LYS A 200 4.01 -31.47 6.19
C LYS A 200 4.88 -31.26 7.43
N LEU A 201 5.60 -30.14 7.50
CA LEU A 201 6.69 -29.91 8.47
C LEU A 201 6.28 -29.17 9.75
N ILE A 202 5.20 -28.39 9.72
CA ILE A 202 4.73 -27.57 10.85
C ILE A 202 3.50 -28.22 11.49
N LYS A 203 3.73 -29.04 12.51
CA LYS A 203 2.67 -29.85 13.15
C LYS A 203 1.69 -29.09 14.03
N ASN A 204 2.05 -27.89 14.47
CA ASN A 204 1.22 -27.03 15.32
C ASN A 204 0.49 -25.92 14.54
N ALA A 205 0.39 -26.06 13.22
CA ALA A 205 -0.41 -25.21 12.37
C ALA A 205 -1.42 -26.02 11.57
N ASP A 206 -2.70 -25.67 11.68
CA ASP A 206 -3.72 -26.15 10.75
C ASP A 206 -3.79 -25.19 9.57
N ILE A 207 -3.48 -25.71 8.38
CA ILE A 207 -3.47 -24.93 7.14
C ILE A 207 -4.80 -25.10 6.40
N VAL A 208 -5.68 -24.11 6.55
CA VAL A 208 -6.98 -24.05 5.88
C VAL A 208 -6.84 -23.29 4.56
N VAL A 209 -7.16 -23.97 3.47
CA VAL A 209 -7.17 -23.39 2.13
C VAL A 209 -8.61 -23.11 1.73
N LYS A 210 -8.89 -21.90 1.23
CA LYS A 210 -10.17 -21.55 0.62
C LYS A 210 -9.97 -21.01 -0.78
N LYS A 211 -10.86 -21.41 -1.67
CA LYS A 211 -10.97 -20.91 -3.03
C LYS A 211 -12.31 -20.18 -3.19
N VAL A 212 -12.33 -19.18 -4.07
CA VAL A 212 -13.57 -18.53 -4.50
C VAL A 212 -13.91 -19.08 -5.88
N ASP A 213 -15.21 -19.18 -6.16
CA ASP A 213 -15.67 -19.51 -7.51
C ASP A 213 -14.99 -18.63 -8.57
N LYS A 214 -14.61 -19.25 -9.68
CA LYS A 214 -13.79 -18.62 -10.71
C LYS A 214 -14.53 -17.48 -11.38
N GLU A 215 -15.79 -17.67 -11.73
CA GLU A 215 -16.60 -16.68 -12.43
C GLU A 215 -16.86 -15.47 -11.52
N VAL A 216 -17.18 -15.72 -10.25
CA VAL A 216 -17.30 -14.67 -9.23
C VAL A 216 -16.00 -13.86 -9.14
N MET A 217 -14.84 -14.52 -9.03
CA MET A 217 -13.57 -13.79 -8.95
C MET A 217 -13.26 -12.99 -10.21
N GLN A 218 -13.53 -13.54 -11.40
CA GLN A 218 -13.32 -12.83 -12.65
C GLN A 218 -14.17 -11.56 -12.73
N ARG A 219 -15.45 -11.61 -12.33
CA ARG A 219 -16.29 -10.40 -12.24
C ARG A 219 -15.75 -9.37 -11.25
N ILE A 220 -15.28 -9.81 -10.07
CA ILE A 220 -14.66 -8.90 -9.07
C ILE A 220 -13.40 -8.25 -9.65
N TYR A 221 -12.49 -9.02 -10.25
CA TYR A 221 -11.28 -8.49 -10.87
C TYR A 221 -11.61 -7.55 -12.03
N ALA A 222 -12.61 -7.87 -12.84
CA ALA A 222 -13.07 -7.02 -13.93
C ALA A 222 -13.61 -5.69 -13.45
N ARG A 223 -14.47 -5.74 -12.44
CA ARG A 223 -15.01 -4.54 -11.82
C ARG A 223 -13.91 -3.71 -11.16
N HIS A 224 -12.99 -4.34 -10.44
CA HIS A 224 -11.86 -3.66 -9.82
C HIS A 224 -10.98 -2.97 -10.87
N TYR A 225 -10.62 -3.67 -11.95
CA TYR A 225 -9.80 -3.12 -13.01
C TYR A 225 -10.52 -1.97 -13.75
N ALA A 226 -11.83 -2.08 -14.01
CA ALA A 226 -12.60 -0.99 -14.61
C ALA A 226 -12.63 0.28 -13.73
N LEU A 227 -12.65 0.13 -12.40
CA LEU A 227 -12.64 1.23 -11.44
C LEU A 227 -11.24 1.81 -11.22
N ALA A 228 -10.25 0.95 -11.03
CA ALA A 228 -8.92 1.32 -10.54
C ALA A 228 -7.84 1.35 -11.62
N GLY A 229 -8.06 0.71 -12.78
CA GLY A 229 -7.02 0.42 -13.78
C GLY A 229 -5.82 -0.35 -13.22
N ASN A 230 -6.00 -1.03 -12.10
CA ASN A 230 -4.97 -1.77 -11.36
C ASN A 230 -5.41 -3.23 -11.24
N THR A 231 -4.43 -4.12 -11.16
CA THR A 231 -4.64 -5.57 -11.23
C THR A 231 -4.69 -6.26 -9.86
N CYS A 232 -4.21 -5.60 -8.80
CA CYS A 232 -4.08 -6.21 -7.48
C CYS A 232 -5.14 -5.71 -6.49
N MET A 233 -5.77 -6.65 -5.77
CA MET A 233 -6.77 -6.41 -4.71
C MET A 233 -6.38 -6.96 -3.32
N CYS A 234 -5.27 -7.69 -3.24
CA CYS A 234 -4.80 -8.26 -1.98
C CYS A 234 -4.46 -7.16 -0.96
N PRO A 235 -4.72 -7.36 0.35
CA PRO A 235 -5.23 -8.59 0.98
C PRO A 235 -6.75 -8.63 1.20
N SER A 236 -7.53 -7.68 0.66
CA SER A 236 -8.93 -7.47 1.07
C SER A 236 -9.85 -8.70 0.93
N PRO A 237 -9.79 -9.50 -0.15
CA PRO A 237 -10.64 -10.70 -0.27
C PRO A 237 -10.37 -11.76 0.81
N ALA A 238 -9.14 -11.84 1.34
CA ALA A 238 -8.82 -12.77 2.43
C ALA A 238 -9.62 -12.46 3.70
N TYR A 239 -9.86 -11.18 4.01
CA TYR A 239 -10.75 -10.81 5.11
C TYR A 239 -12.19 -11.29 4.87
N VAL A 240 -12.71 -11.14 3.64
CA VAL A 240 -14.06 -11.59 3.28
C VAL A 240 -14.19 -13.10 3.48
N LEU A 241 -13.22 -13.85 2.97
CA LEU A 241 -13.19 -15.32 2.99
C LEU A 241 -13.08 -15.94 4.38
N PHE A 242 -12.26 -15.35 5.24
CA PHE A 242 -11.84 -15.99 6.49
C PHE A 242 -12.42 -15.37 7.75
N TYR A 243 -12.94 -14.15 7.70
CA TYR A 243 -13.54 -13.57 8.89
C TYR A 243 -14.70 -14.39 9.49
N PRO A 244 -15.61 -15.01 8.69
CA PRO A 244 -16.59 -15.95 9.23
C PRO A 244 -15.94 -17.04 10.08
N LEU A 245 -14.94 -17.74 9.53
CA LEU A 245 -14.20 -18.82 10.18
C LEU A 245 -13.50 -18.35 11.47
N LEU A 246 -12.82 -17.20 11.42
CA LEU A 246 -12.16 -16.61 12.60
C LEU A 246 -13.16 -16.39 13.75
N THR A 247 -14.36 -15.92 13.42
CA THR A 247 -15.41 -15.71 14.42
C THR A 247 -16.04 -17.02 14.88
N ASP A 248 -16.28 -17.99 14.00
CA ASP A 248 -16.89 -19.28 14.38
C ASP A 248 -15.97 -20.05 15.34
N LEU A 249 -14.67 -20.09 15.05
CA LEU A 249 -13.65 -20.75 15.88
C LEU A 249 -13.21 -19.92 17.09
N LYS A 250 -13.77 -18.71 17.27
CA LYS A 250 -13.45 -17.79 18.38
C LYS A 250 -11.93 -17.56 18.51
N VAL A 251 -11.25 -17.39 17.37
CA VAL A 251 -9.81 -17.12 17.35
C VAL A 251 -9.57 -15.72 17.94
N PRO A 252 -8.70 -15.59 18.97
CA PRO A 252 -8.56 -14.32 19.68
C PRO A 252 -7.70 -13.31 18.92
N TYR A 253 -6.74 -13.75 18.11
CA TYR A 253 -5.81 -12.88 17.39
C TYR A 253 -5.76 -13.22 15.90
N LEU A 254 -5.86 -12.20 15.05
CA LEU A 254 -5.42 -12.26 13.66
C LEU A 254 -4.09 -11.51 13.57
N VAL A 255 -3.02 -12.24 13.31
CA VAL A 255 -1.64 -11.75 13.36
C VAL A 255 -1.12 -11.54 11.94
N LEU A 256 -0.58 -10.36 11.70
CA LEU A 256 0.09 -10.00 10.46
C LEU A 256 1.58 -9.73 10.72
N GLY A 257 2.42 -9.98 9.72
CA GLY A 257 3.86 -9.69 9.78
C GLY A 257 4.10 -8.35 9.10
N ASN A 258 4.77 -7.42 9.78
CA ASN A 258 5.20 -6.18 9.16
C ASN A 258 6.68 -6.24 8.84
N GLU A 259 6.99 -6.23 7.54
CA GLU A 259 8.28 -5.72 7.11
C GLU A 259 8.28 -4.18 7.27
N PRO A 260 9.34 -3.57 7.83
CA PRO A 260 9.40 -2.11 8.01
C PRO A 260 9.14 -1.31 6.73
N SER A 261 9.63 -1.81 5.59
CA SER A 261 9.45 -1.19 4.26
C SER A 261 7.98 -1.06 3.88
N GLN A 262 7.18 -2.11 4.08
CA GLN A 262 5.74 -2.13 3.81
C GLN A 262 5.00 -1.10 4.68
N MET A 263 5.37 -0.95 5.96
CA MET A 263 4.74 0.04 6.85
C MET A 263 4.99 1.47 6.35
N TYR A 264 6.24 1.81 6.04
CA TYR A 264 6.58 3.15 5.54
C TYR A 264 5.98 3.42 4.17
N ASN A 265 5.82 2.39 3.33
CA ASN A 265 5.14 2.52 2.06
C ASN A 265 3.69 3.03 2.24
N LEU A 266 2.96 2.56 3.27
CA LEU A 266 1.62 3.10 3.59
C LEU A 266 1.64 4.60 3.91
N ILE A 267 2.72 5.10 4.49
CA ILE A 267 2.89 6.52 4.83
C ILE A 267 3.16 7.34 3.57
N PHE A 268 4.11 6.91 2.72
CA PHE A 268 4.47 7.63 1.49
C PHE A 268 3.37 7.59 0.43
N ASN A 269 2.63 6.50 0.33
CA ASN A 269 1.43 6.40 -0.51
C ASN A 269 0.19 7.10 0.09
N ASN A 270 0.32 7.70 1.28
CA ASN A 270 -0.79 8.35 1.99
C ASN A 270 -2.02 7.42 2.06
N ILE A 271 -1.80 6.15 2.44
CA ILE A 271 -2.85 5.14 2.68
C ILE A 271 -3.52 5.32 4.04
N SER A 272 -2.94 6.16 4.88
CA SER A 272 -3.59 6.81 6.01
C SER A 272 -2.92 8.18 6.21
N PRO A 273 -3.62 9.20 6.73
CA PRO A 273 -2.97 10.48 7.03
C PRO A 273 -1.78 10.28 7.96
N VAL A 274 -0.67 10.97 7.73
CA VAL A 274 0.54 10.88 8.58
C VAL A 274 0.24 11.07 10.07
N ALA A 275 -0.74 11.92 10.40
CA ALA A 275 -1.20 12.13 11.77
C ALA A 275 -1.73 10.85 12.44
N ALA A 276 -2.35 9.92 11.70
CA ALA A 276 -2.87 8.67 12.24
C ALA A 276 -1.77 7.71 12.75
N PHE A 277 -0.53 7.89 12.29
CA PHE A 277 0.63 7.13 12.75
C PHE A 277 1.28 7.74 14.01
N ARG A 278 0.77 8.89 14.51
CA ARG A 278 1.28 9.52 15.72
C ARG A 278 0.62 8.89 16.97
N PRO A 279 1.39 8.41 17.97
CA PRO A 279 0.83 7.75 19.16
C PRO A 279 -0.23 8.58 19.92
N TRP A 280 -0.02 9.89 20.06
CA TRP A 280 -0.95 10.76 20.78
C TRP A 280 -2.31 10.86 20.06
N VAL A 281 -2.33 10.90 18.73
CA VAL A 281 -3.58 10.89 17.94
C VAL A 281 -4.32 9.58 18.13
N GLN A 282 -3.60 8.46 18.12
CA GLN A 282 -4.19 7.14 18.37
C GLN A 282 -4.80 7.06 19.78
N ASN A 283 -4.15 7.66 20.78
CA ASN A 283 -4.66 7.69 22.17
C ASN A 283 -5.91 8.56 22.31
N ILE A 284 -5.97 9.72 21.66
CA ILE A 284 -7.19 10.55 21.60
C ILE A 284 -8.33 9.78 20.94
N GLY A 285 -8.06 9.13 19.80
CA GLY A 285 -9.06 8.29 19.11
C GLY A 285 -9.62 7.19 20.01
N LYS A 286 -8.75 6.49 20.75
CA LYS A 286 -9.16 5.49 21.75
C LYS A 286 -10.02 6.11 22.85
N ALA A 287 -9.65 7.28 23.37
CA ALA A 287 -10.41 7.97 24.41
C ALA A 287 -11.82 8.36 23.93
N LEU A 288 -11.94 8.98 22.75
CA LEU A 288 -13.24 9.36 22.17
C LEU A 288 -14.17 8.16 21.99
N ILE A 289 -13.64 7.04 21.52
CA ILE A 289 -14.44 5.81 21.36
C ILE A 289 -14.80 5.21 22.72
N ASN A 290 -13.90 5.30 23.70
CA ASN A 290 -14.19 4.90 25.07
C ASN A 290 -15.29 5.77 25.73
N VAL A 291 -15.44 7.03 25.34
CA VAL A 291 -16.59 7.85 25.75
C VAL A 291 -17.84 7.43 25.00
N ALA A 292 -17.77 7.28 23.67
CA ALA A 292 -18.92 6.88 22.85
C ALA A 292 -19.50 5.50 23.23
N ARG A 293 -18.66 4.55 23.70
CA ARG A 293 -19.15 3.25 24.21
C ARG A 293 -19.92 3.39 25.52
N LEU A 294 -19.58 4.36 26.38
CA LEU A 294 -20.32 4.59 27.63
C LEU A 294 -21.73 5.09 27.31
N ILE A 295 -21.83 6.02 26.36
CA ILE A 295 -23.11 6.54 25.85
C ILE A 295 -23.95 5.42 25.21
N SER A 296 -23.31 4.45 24.55
CA SER A 296 -23.99 3.32 23.88
C SER A 296 -24.07 2.04 24.72
N PHE A 297 -23.74 2.10 26.02
CA PHE A 297 -23.74 0.95 26.95
C PHE A 297 -23.03 -0.30 26.43
N ARG A 298 -21.88 -0.11 25.75
CA ARG A 298 -21.09 -1.20 25.17
C ARG A 298 -19.82 -1.52 25.97
N LYS A 299 -19.44 -2.80 25.93
CA LYS A 299 -18.16 -3.27 26.47
C LYS A 299 -16.98 -2.58 25.75
N PRO A 300 -15.86 -2.32 26.45
CA PRO A 300 -14.65 -1.80 25.82
C PRO A 300 -14.09 -2.78 24.79
N PHE A 301 -13.57 -2.26 23.68
CA PHE A 301 -12.72 -3.04 22.78
C PHE A 301 -11.39 -3.33 23.47
N LYS A 302 -10.89 -4.56 23.31
CA LYS A 302 -9.48 -4.86 23.55
C LYS A 302 -8.60 -4.22 22.47
N ALA A 303 -7.31 -4.10 22.74
CA ALA A 303 -6.36 -3.57 21.77
C ALA A 303 -6.41 -4.37 20.45
N GLY A 304 -6.60 -3.72 19.31
CA GLY A 304 -6.71 -4.40 18.01
C GLY A 304 -8.14 -4.76 17.59
N GLN A 305 -9.07 -5.05 18.51
CA GLN A 305 -10.47 -5.38 18.13
C GLN A 305 -11.17 -4.22 17.44
N MET A 306 -10.88 -3.00 17.86
CA MET A 306 -11.42 -1.79 17.27
C MET A 306 -10.98 -1.66 15.81
N GLN A 307 -9.69 -1.86 15.56
CA GLN A 307 -9.12 -1.85 14.23
C GLN A 307 -9.73 -2.93 13.36
N THR A 308 -9.82 -4.17 13.85
CA THR A 308 -10.52 -5.27 13.16
C THR A 308 -11.92 -4.83 12.77
N TYR A 309 -12.71 -4.33 13.73
CA TYR A 309 -14.09 -3.96 13.52
C TYR A 309 -14.24 -2.89 12.44
N PHE A 310 -13.45 -1.81 12.51
CA PHE A 310 -13.53 -0.76 11.49
C PHE A 310 -13.09 -1.25 10.12
N THR A 311 -12.04 -2.08 10.03
CA THR A 311 -11.59 -2.69 8.76
C THR A 311 -12.70 -3.52 8.16
N VAL A 312 -13.24 -4.50 8.89
CA VAL A 312 -14.26 -5.43 8.35
C VAL A 312 -15.60 -4.75 8.11
N ARG A 313 -16.00 -3.78 8.95
CA ARG A 313 -17.22 -3.00 8.74
C ARG A 313 -17.13 -2.12 7.51
N THR A 314 -15.97 -1.51 7.27
CA THR A 314 -15.77 -0.68 6.08
C THR A 314 -15.80 -1.53 4.82
N LEU A 315 -15.14 -2.69 4.85
CA LEU A 315 -15.17 -3.68 3.77
C LEU A 315 -16.60 -4.18 3.51
N ALA A 316 -17.35 -4.49 4.56
CA ALA A 316 -18.73 -4.97 4.45
C ALA A 316 -19.70 -3.93 3.85
N LYS A 317 -19.43 -2.64 4.05
CA LYS A 317 -20.23 -1.54 3.50
C LYS A 317 -19.84 -1.12 2.08
N GLY A 318 -18.67 -1.53 1.58
CA GLY A 318 -18.14 -1.09 0.29
C GLY A 318 -17.67 0.37 0.25
N THR A 319 -17.79 1.13 1.35
CA THR A 319 -17.45 2.56 1.41
C THR A 319 -16.79 2.91 2.76
N PRO A 320 -15.74 3.75 2.77
CA PRO A 320 -15.16 4.31 4.00
C PRO A 320 -16.22 4.95 4.90
N LEU A 321 -16.16 4.66 6.20
CA LEU A 321 -17.07 5.29 7.19
C LEU A 321 -16.93 6.82 7.23
N TYR A 322 -15.76 7.33 6.84
CA TYR A 322 -15.49 8.74 6.63
C TYR A 322 -15.14 8.95 5.16
N ALA A 323 -16.12 8.79 4.27
CA ALA A 323 -16.04 9.32 2.92
C ALA A 323 -16.06 10.86 3.03
N GLY A 324 -14.91 11.46 3.31
CA GLY A 324 -14.79 12.90 3.28
C GLY A 324 -15.09 13.39 1.87
N GLY A 325 -15.90 14.45 1.76
CA GLY A 325 -16.10 15.17 0.51
C GLY A 325 -14.77 15.67 -0.08
N GLU A 326 -14.83 16.15 -1.32
CA GLU A 326 -13.66 16.52 -2.11
C GLU A 326 -12.71 17.49 -1.37
N GLY A 327 -11.42 17.16 -1.36
CA GLY A 327 -10.40 17.87 -0.58
C GLY A 327 -10.13 17.27 0.80
N LYS A 328 -10.94 16.31 1.26
CA LYS A 328 -10.62 15.43 2.40
C LYS A 328 -9.89 14.18 1.93
N TYR A 329 -9.23 13.51 2.88
CA TYR A 329 -8.50 12.27 2.67
C TYR A 329 -9.36 11.23 1.91
N HIS A 330 -8.89 10.79 0.73
CA HIS A 330 -9.52 9.76 -0.09
C HIS A 330 -8.47 8.75 -0.55
N ASN A 331 -8.67 7.48 -0.21
CA ASN A 331 -7.84 6.38 -0.66
C ASN A 331 -8.55 5.65 -1.80
N GLU A 332 -8.16 5.98 -3.03
CA GLU A 332 -8.72 5.43 -4.26
C GLU A 332 -8.56 3.90 -4.33
N GLN A 333 -7.40 3.37 -3.90
CA GLN A 333 -7.14 1.92 -3.93
C GLN A 333 -8.13 1.15 -3.06
N VAL A 334 -8.23 1.55 -1.78
CA VAL A 334 -9.11 0.89 -0.82
C VAL A 334 -10.56 1.02 -1.25
N HIS A 335 -10.97 2.21 -1.72
CA HIS A 335 -12.34 2.44 -2.19
C HIS A 335 -12.70 1.53 -3.37
N ASN A 336 -11.84 1.45 -4.39
CA ASN A 336 -12.12 0.69 -5.60
C ASN A 336 -12.17 -0.82 -5.33
N VAL A 337 -11.29 -1.34 -4.47
CA VAL A 337 -11.34 -2.76 -4.04
C VAL A 337 -12.65 -3.04 -3.29
N PHE A 338 -13.02 -2.16 -2.36
CA PHE A 338 -14.19 -2.39 -1.51
C PHE A 338 -15.49 -2.30 -2.31
N LYS A 339 -15.55 -1.38 -3.28
CA LYS A 339 -16.67 -1.27 -4.21
C LYS A 339 -16.79 -2.50 -5.10
N ALA A 340 -15.68 -2.97 -5.69
CA ALA A 340 -15.70 -4.18 -6.53
C ALA A 340 -16.17 -5.43 -5.76
N LEU A 341 -15.73 -5.59 -4.52
CA LEU A 341 -16.21 -6.68 -3.66
C LEU A 341 -17.69 -6.53 -3.29
N ALA A 342 -18.15 -5.31 -3.00
CA ALA A 342 -19.52 -5.05 -2.59
C ALA A 342 -20.58 -5.30 -3.68
N ASP A 343 -20.19 -5.22 -4.96
CA ASP A 343 -21.05 -5.50 -6.11
C ASP A 343 -21.44 -7.00 -6.18
N GLU A 344 -20.58 -7.93 -5.71
CA GLU A 344 -20.90 -9.37 -5.59
C GLU A 344 -21.63 -9.69 -4.27
N LYS A 345 -22.96 -9.57 -4.29
CA LYS A 345 -23.80 -9.65 -3.08
C LYS A 345 -23.75 -11.01 -2.38
N GLU A 346 -23.88 -12.09 -3.13
CA GLU A 346 -23.91 -13.47 -2.60
C GLU A 346 -22.58 -13.84 -1.95
N PHE A 347 -21.46 -13.56 -2.65
CA PHE A 347 -20.12 -13.75 -2.11
C PHE A 347 -19.90 -12.99 -0.79
N MET A 348 -20.41 -11.75 -0.70
CA MET A 348 -20.25 -10.91 0.49
C MET A 348 -21.22 -11.25 1.63
N GLN A 349 -22.27 -12.03 1.39
CA GLN A 349 -23.33 -12.24 2.38
C GLN A 349 -22.85 -12.94 3.65
N PRO A 350 -22.14 -14.09 3.61
CA PRO A 350 -21.65 -14.76 4.81
C PRO A 350 -20.72 -13.87 5.65
N PHE A 351 -19.89 -13.08 4.96
CA PHE A 351 -19.03 -12.10 5.60
C PHE A 351 -19.83 -11.00 6.32
N LYS A 352 -20.81 -10.39 5.64
CA LYS A 352 -21.68 -9.36 6.21
C LYS A 352 -22.46 -9.88 7.43
N GLU A 353 -22.94 -11.11 7.39
CA GLU A 353 -23.62 -11.77 8.52
C GLU A 353 -22.67 -12.01 9.69
N SER A 354 -21.47 -12.52 9.44
CA SER A 354 -20.43 -12.67 10.46
C SER A 354 -20.08 -11.34 11.12
N VAL A 355 -19.92 -10.25 10.35
CA VAL A 355 -19.65 -8.90 10.89
C VAL A 355 -20.79 -8.41 11.79
N ARG A 356 -22.05 -8.67 11.44
CA ARG A 356 -23.20 -8.31 12.29
C ARG A 356 -23.26 -9.16 13.56
N ARG A 357 -22.96 -10.45 13.45
CA ARG A 357 -22.97 -11.41 14.56
C ARG A 357 -21.84 -11.14 15.55
N SER A 358 -20.60 -10.98 15.07
CA SER A 358 -19.42 -10.67 15.89
C SER A 358 -19.56 -9.35 16.62
N TRP A 359 -20.22 -8.37 15.99
CA TRP A 359 -20.59 -7.11 16.62
C TRP A 359 -21.51 -7.29 17.83
N ARG A 360 -22.54 -8.13 17.71
CA ARG A 360 -23.54 -8.36 18.76
C ARG A 360 -22.97 -9.14 19.94
N ASN A 361 -22.20 -10.19 19.67
CA ASN A 361 -21.67 -11.09 20.71
C ASN A 361 -20.27 -10.69 21.23
N GLY A 362 -19.63 -9.68 20.62
CA GLY A 362 -18.30 -9.18 21.01
C GLY A 362 -17.15 -10.10 20.61
N ASN A 363 -17.40 -11.14 19.82
CA ASN A 363 -16.41 -12.11 19.36
C ASN A 363 -15.68 -11.60 18.12
N ILE A 364 -14.85 -10.59 18.32
CA ILE A 364 -14.06 -9.94 17.28
C ILE A 364 -12.59 -10.26 17.54
N PRO A 365 -11.85 -10.87 16.60
CA PRO A 365 -10.42 -11.11 16.77
C PRO A 365 -9.66 -9.78 16.89
N GLU A 366 -8.61 -9.75 17.70
CA GLU A 366 -7.67 -8.65 17.78
C GLU A 366 -6.74 -8.69 16.55
N LEU A 367 -6.85 -7.69 15.67
CA LEU A 367 -5.92 -7.50 14.55
C LEU A 367 -4.65 -6.83 15.09
N VAL A 368 -3.54 -7.56 15.02
CA VAL A 368 -2.25 -7.14 15.58
C VAL A 368 -1.12 -7.46 14.61
N HIS A 369 -0.01 -6.75 14.74
CA HIS A 369 1.19 -7.03 13.96
C HIS A 369 2.33 -7.52 14.84
N VAL A 370 3.15 -8.39 14.27
CA VAL A 370 4.50 -8.69 14.75
C VAL A 370 5.47 -7.88 13.89
N ASP A 371 6.36 -7.13 14.54
CA ASP A 371 7.46 -6.44 13.86
C ASP A 371 8.52 -7.47 13.51
N LEU A 372 8.69 -7.75 12.21
CA LEU A 372 9.58 -8.81 11.75
C LEU A 372 11.05 -8.44 11.96
N ALA A 373 11.40 -7.15 11.98
CA ALA A 373 12.77 -6.71 12.24
C ALA A 373 13.12 -6.84 13.72
N GLU A 374 12.17 -6.55 14.61
CA GLU A 374 12.36 -6.73 16.06
C GLU A 374 12.61 -8.20 16.40
N ILE A 375 11.81 -9.12 15.87
CA ILE A 375 11.93 -10.55 16.21
C ILE A 375 13.12 -11.24 15.54
N SER A 376 13.68 -10.67 14.46
CA SER A 376 14.83 -11.24 13.76
C SER A 376 16.17 -10.59 14.12
N GLY A 377 16.17 -9.49 14.88
CA GLY A 377 17.38 -8.72 15.17
C GLY A 377 17.91 -7.90 13.98
N GLY A 378 17.03 -7.55 13.03
CA GLY A 378 17.37 -6.92 11.74
C GLY A 378 16.86 -7.79 10.59
N TYR A 379 15.93 -7.28 9.78
CA TYR A 379 15.16 -8.08 8.82
C TYR A 379 15.92 -8.33 7.50
N LYS A 380 17.10 -8.92 7.57
CA LYS A 380 17.94 -9.24 6.40
C LYS A 380 17.36 -10.38 5.60
N TRP A 381 17.03 -10.14 4.34
CA TRP A 381 16.28 -11.11 3.54
C TRP A 381 17.00 -12.45 3.36
N SER A 382 18.32 -12.45 3.17
CA SER A 382 19.12 -13.67 3.01
C SER A 382 19.09 -14.57 4.26
N GLU A 383 19.19 -13.96 5.45
CA GLU A 383 19.12 -14.67 6.73
C GLU A 383 17.71 -15.25 6.94
N ILE A 384 16.67 -14.45 6.69
CA ILE A 384 15.27 -14.89 6.78
C ILE A 384 15.00 -16.07 5.84
N LYS A 385 15.42 -15.96 4.56
CA LYS A 385 15.29 -17.03 3.56
C LYS A 385 15.97 -18.31 4.04
N THR A 386 17.17 -18.21 4.61
CA THR A 386 17.91 -19.36 5.14
C THR A 386 17.15 -20.07 6.26
N VAL A 387 16.60 -19.31 7.21
CA VAL A 387 15.80 -19.86 8.32
C VAL A 387 14.57 -20.59 7.79
N ILE A 388 13.75 -19.96 6.95
CA ILE A 388 12.49 -20.57 6.50
C ILE A 388 12.72 -21.76 5.56
N LYS A 389 13.79 -21.76 4.75
CA LYS A 389 14.19 -22.95 3.95
C LYS A 389 14.43 -24.15 4.86
N ARG A 390 15.23 -23.95 5.92
CA ARG A 390 15.58 -25.01 6.87
C ARG A 390 14.39 -25.48 7.70
N GLU A 391 13.59 -24.54 8.22
CA GLU A 391 12.60 -24.83 9.26
C GLU A 391 11.21 -25.20 8.73
N THR A 392 10.89 -24.78 7.50
CA THR A 392 9.55 -24.96 6.92
C THR A 392 9.56 -25.59 5.54
N GLY A 393 10.74 -25.90 4.98
CA GLY A 393 10.88 -26.37 3.61
C GLY A 393 10.46 -25.33 2.57
N TRP A 394 10.59 -24.03 2.90
CA TRP A 394 10.23 -22.94 2.00
C TRP A 394 10.99 -23.04 0.67
N GLN A 395 10.29 -22.79 -0.43
CA GLN A 395 10.84 -22.78 -1.78
C GLN A 395 11.00 -21.35 -2.27
N ASP A 396 12.21 -21.02 -2.68
CA ASP A 396 12.53 -19.69 -3.22
C ASP A 396 11.91 -19.48 -4.60
N CYS A 397 11.88 -18.24 -5.05
CA CYS A 397 11.58 -17.95 -6.45
C CYS A 397 12.68 -18.51 -7.36
N ALA A 398 12.33 -18.84 -8.62
CA ALA A 398 13.31 -19.24 -9.63
C ALA A 398 14.38 -18.16 -9.86
N ASP A 399 13.97 -16.90 -9.75
CA ASP A 399 14.88 -15.76 -9.57
C ASP A 399 15.27 -15.68 -8.08
N ALA A 400 16.39 -16.30 -7.71
CA ALA A 400 16.82 -16.45 -6.32
C ALA A 400 17.03 -15.09 -5.60
N ASP A 401 17.28 -14.04 -6.38
CA ASP A 401 17.48 -12.68 -5.87
C ASP A 401 16.16 -11.99 -5.48
N LYS A 402 15.01 -12.50 -5.95
CA LYS A 402 13.70 -11.90 -5.64
C LYS A 402 13.36 -12.02 -4.16
N GLY A 403 13.26 -10.90 -3.46
CA GLY A 403 12.92 -10.81 -2.05
C GLY A 403 11.55 -10.23 -1.75
N LEU A 404 11.01 -9.36 -2.60
CA LEU A 404 9.68 -8.78 -2.41
C LEU A 404 8.59 -9.58 -3.13
N HIS A 405 7.41 -9.61 -2.51
CA HIS A 405 6.18 -10.16 -3.10
C HIS A 405 6.37 -11.56 -3.75
N THR A 406 7.02 -12.46 -3.02
CA THR A 406 7.47 -13.78 -3.52
C THR A 406 6.36 -14.82 -3.70
N SER A 407 5.09 -14.45 -3.52
CA SER A 407 3.94 -15.38 -3.54
C SER A 407 2.97 -15.19 -4.71
N CYS A 408 3.17 -14.17 -5.55
CA CYS A 408 2.21 -13.79 -6.58
C CYS A 408 2.83 -13.83 -7.97
N SER A 409 2.19 -14.53 -8.92
CA SER A 409 2.66 -14.64 -10.31
C SER A 409 2.40 -13.37 -11.13
N ILE A 410 1.43 -12.54 -10.75
CA ILE A 410 1.03 -11.31 -11.45
C ILE A 410 1.67 -10.04 -10.86
N GLU A 411 2.70 -10.16 -10.02
CA GLU A 411 3.31 -8.99 -9.37
C GLU A 411 3.82 -7.97 -10.40
N LYS A 412 4.43 -8.43 -11.48
CA LYS A 412 4.85 -7.57 -12.61
C LYS A 412 3.67 -6.79 -13.21
N CYS A 413 2.48 -7.40 -13.28
CA CYS A 413 1.27 -6.74 -13.80
C CYS A 413 0.79 -5.64 -12.84
N LYS A 414 0.86 -5.88 -11.53
CA LYS A 414 0.55 -4.87 -10.50
C LYS A 414 1.49 -3.68 -10.63
N GLU A 415 2.79 -3.92 -10.70
CA GLU A 415 3.78 -2.85 -10.80
C GLU A 415 3.64 -2.07 -12.11
N TYR A 416 3.46 -2.77 -13.24
CA TYR A 416 3.27 -2.15 -14.54
C TYR A 416 2.05 -1.21 -14.56
N THR A 417 0.92 -1.66 -14.01
CA THR A 417 -0.30 -0.84 -13.97
C THR A 417 -0.21 0.31 -12.98
N GLN A 418 0.38 0.11 -11.81
CA GLN A 418 0.66 1.19 -10.86
C GLN A 418 1.59 2.23 -11.49
N PHE A 419 2.68 1.79 -12.11
CA PHE A 419 3.68 2.66 -12.74
C PHE A 419 3.10 3.47 -13.89
N THR A 420 2.45 2.80 -14.85
CA THR A 420 1.86 3.46 -16.03
C THR A 420 0.86 4.53 -15.62
N ARG A 421 -0.05 4.20 -14.69
CA ARG A 421 -1.06 5.16 -14.21
C ARG A 421 -0.48 6.30 -13.41
N PHE A 422 0.55 6.04 -12.61
CA PHE A 422 1.25 7.06 -11.86
C PHE A 422 2.00 8.02 -12.80
N LYS A 423 2.75 7.47 -13.76
CA LYS A 423 3.46 8.21 -14.81
C LYS A 423 2.52 9.09 -15.63
N GLU A 424 1.34 8.58 -16.01
CA GLU A 424 0.32 9.35 -16.74
C GLU A 424 -0.51 10.30 -15.86
N MET A 425 -0.19 10.42 -14.57
CA MET A 425 -0.94 11.24 -13.60
C MET A 425 -2.44 10.89 -13.56
N ARG A 426 -2.77 9.60 -13.75
CA ARG A 426 -4.12 9.03 -13.58
C ARG A 426 -4.36 8.49 -12.18
N SER A 427 -3.30 8.15 -11.45
CA SER A 427 -3.34 7.70 -10.06
C SER A 427 -2.28 8.44 -9.23
N ARG A 428 -2.56 8.69 -7.94
CA ARG A 428 -1.58 9.23 -6.99
C ARG A 428 -0.78 8.15 -6.27
N VAL A 429 -1.11 6.90 -6.52
CA VAL A 429 -0.42 5.74 -5.97
C VAL A 429 0.95 5.65 -6.62
N ILE A 430 1.99 5.80 -5.82
CA ILE A 430 3.37 5.52 -6.22
C ILE A 430 3.54 3.99 -6.23
N PRO A 431 4.20 3.41 -7.23
CA PRO A 431 4.43 1.97 -7.28
C PRO A 431 5.06 1.47 -5.98
N PHE A 432 4.43 0.46 -5.37
CA PHE A 432 4.79 0.01 -4.02
C PHE A 432 6.24 -0.45 -3.97
N THR A 433 6.67 -1.26 -4.94
CA THR A 433 8.03 -1.78 -5.05
C THR A 433 9.08 -0.67 -5.12
N ALA A 434 8.79 0.47 -5.78
CA ALA A 434 9.74 1.57 -5.87
C ALA A 434 10.03 2.21 -4.49
N ILE A 435 9.05 2.22 -3.60
CA ILE A 435 9.22 2.70 -2.21
C ILE A 435 9.78 1.60 -1.31
N GLU A 436 9.21 0.39 -1.39
CA GLU A 436 9.58 -0.73 -0.52
C GLU A 436 11.04 -1.14 -0.73
N MET A 437 11.49 -1.25 -1.98
CA MET A 437 12.87 -1.59 -2.31
C MET A 437 13.86 -0.50 -1.86
N ALA A 438 13.52 0.77 -2.09
CA ALA A 438 14.34 1.90 -1.65
C ALA A 438 14.52 1.90 -0.11
N ILE A 439 13.47 1.58 0.62
CA ILE A 439 13.51 1.52 2.08
C ILE A 439 14.24 0.27 2.58
N ALA A 440 14.05 -0.88 1.93
CA ALA A 440 14.77 -2.10 2.24
C ALA A 440 16.29 -1.92 2.11
N VAL A 441 16.76 -1.26 1.05
CA VAL A 441 18.18 -0.91 0.88
C VAL A 441 18.65 0.10 1.92
N ARG A 442 17.87 1.18 2.16
CA ARG A 442 18.19 2.20 3.18
C ARG A 442 18.38 1.61 4.57
N ASP A 443 17.61 0.58 4.91
CA ASP A 443 17.64 -0.05 6.24
C ASP A 443 18.56 -1.28 6.29
N GLY A 444 19.23 -1.63 5.19
CA GLY A 444 20.19 -2.73 5.12
C GLY A 444 19.55 -4.12 5.10
N ASN A 445 18.27 -4.23 4.74
CA ASN A 445 17.58 -5.52 4.59
C ASN A 445 18.09 -6.30 3.36
N VAL A 446 18.55 -5.56 2.34
CA VAL A 446 19.09 -6.07 1.07
C VAL A 446 20.16 -5.09 0.57
N SER A 447 21.16 -5.58 -0.16
CA SER A 447 22.19 -4.73 -0.77
C SER A 447 21.61 -3.89 -1.91
N ARG A 448 22.29 -2.81 -2.29
CA ARG A 448 21.87 -1.99 -3.44
C ARG A 448 21.97 -2.80 -4.73
N GLU A 449 23.01 -3.61 -4.86
CA GLU A 449 23.29 -4.45 -6.03
C GLU A 449 22.18 -5.47 -6.23
N ASP A 450 21.84 -6.25 -5.19
CA ASP A 450 20.80 -7.29 -5.27
C ASP A 450 19.43 -6.65 -5.54
N ALA A 451 19.13 -5.53 -4.87
CA ALA A 451 17.90 -4.78 -5.10
C ALA A 451 17.79 -4.26 -6.54
N MET A 452 18.88 -3.76 -7.12
CA MET A 452 18.90 -3.32 -8.51
C MET A 452 18.75 -4.49 -9.49
N ARG A 453 19.33 -5.66 -9.20
CA ARG A 453 19.10 -6.87 -10.00
C ARG A 453 17.62 -7.25 -9.99
N GLU A 454 17.00 -7.35 -8.81
CA GLU A 454 15.56 -7.65 -8.69
C GLU A 454 14.69 -6.61 -9.41
N ILE A 455 15.02 -5.31 -9.30
CA ILE A 455 14.31 -4.26 -10.04
C ILE A 455 14.36 -4.57 -11.54
N LEU A 456 15.54 -4.82 -12.09
CA LEU A 456 15.73 -5.00 -13.53
C LEU A 456 15.12 -6.31 -14.09
N THR A 457 15.16 -7.41 -13.34
CA THR A 457 14.73 -8.74 -13.83
C THR A 457 13.27 -9.06 -13.48
N SER A 458 12.83 -8.60 -12.32
CA SER A 458 11.65 -9.12 -11.64
C SER A 458 10.50 -8.12 -11.55
N THR A 459 10.69 -6.87 -12.02
CA THR A 459 9.63 -5.84 -11.97
C THR A 459 8.95 -5.49 -13.29
N GLY A 460 7.77 -4.88 -13.19
CA GLY A 460 6.97 -4.35 -14.30
C GLY A 460 7.29 -2.91 -14.74
N PHE A 461 8.43 -2.32 -14.37
CA PHE A 461 8.73 -0.90 -14.67
C PHE A 461 9.19 -0.61 -16.11
N PHE A 462 9.71 -1.62 -16.80
CA PHE A 462 10.43 -1.41 -18.07
C PHE A 462 9.66 -1.89 -19.29
N ALA A 463 8.85 -2.93 -19.14
CA ALA A 463 8.08 -3.50 -20.23
C ALA A 463 6.72 -3.98 -19.74
N LYS A 464 5.76 -4.01 -20.66
CA LYS A 464 4.46 -4.62 -20.43
C LYS A 464 4.64 -6.13 -20.22
N PRO A 465 4.22 -6.70 -19.08
CA PRO A 465 4.36 -8.13 -18.82
C PRO A 465 3.51 -8.97 -19.78
N ALA A 466 3.95 -10.18 -20.10
CA ALA A 466 3.19 -11.08 -20.99
C ALA A 466 1.89 -11.56 -20.33
N GLU A 467 1.96 -11.83 -19.03
CA GLU A 467 0.86 -12.27 -18.16
C GLU A 467 -0.25 -11.20 -18.05
N TYR A 468 0.06 -9.95 -18.41
CA TYR A 468 -0.90 -8.86 -18.37
C TYR A 468 -2.04 -9.06 -19.36
N GLU A 469 -1.75 -9.53 -20.59
CA GLU A 469 -2.81 -9.79 -21.58
C GLU A 469 -3.70 -10.95 -21.16
N GLU A 470 -3.12 -11.97 -20.53
CA GLU A 470 -3.88 -13.11 -20.00
C GLU A 470 -4.84 -12.66 -18.90
N MET A 471 -4.39 -11.81 -17.98
CA MET A 471 -5.26 -11.26 -16.96
C MET A 471 -6.38 -10.39 -17.53
N LEU A 472 -6.13 -9.66 -18.61
CA LEU A 472 -7.16 -8.81 -19.24
C LEU A 472 -8.13 -9.59 -20.12
N ARG A 473 -7.83 -10.85 -20.48
CA ARG A 473 -8.68 -11.66 -21.38
C ARG A 473 -10.14 -11.76 -20.90
N PRO A 474 -10.45 -12.07 -19.62
CA PRO A 474 -11.82 -12.12 -19.12
C PRO A 474 -12.54 -10.75 -19.14
N LEU A 475 -11.79 -9.65 -19.23
CA LEU A 475 -12.36 -8.29 -19.31
C LEU A 475 -12.80 -7.93 -20.72
N LYS A 476 -12.18 -8.55 -21.73
CA LYS A 476 -12.49 -8.32 -23.14
C LYS A 476 -13.65 -9.21 -23.58
N GLU A 477 -13.71 -10.44 -23.07
CA GLU A 477 -14.80 -11.39 -23.34
C GLU A 477 -16.14 -10.97 -22.72
N ASN A 478 -16.15 -10.30 -21.55
CA ASN A 478 -17.37 -9.73 -20.97
C ASN A 478 -17.85 -8.43 -21.65
N LYS A 479 -17.13 -7.89 -22.64
CA LYS A 479 -17.58 -6.73 -23.44
C LYS A 479 -18.33 -7.12 -24.72
N SER A 480 -18.43 -8.41 -25.03
CA SER A 480 -19.14 -8.90 -26.22
C SER A 480 -20.60 -9.28 -25.98
N GLU A 481 -21.18 -8.99 -24.81
CA GLU A 481 -22.64 -8.91 -24.66
C GLU A 481 -23.06 -7.44 -24.82
N PRO A 482 -23.66 -7.06 -25.97
CA PRO A 482 -24.31 -5.76 -26.10
C PRO A 482 -25.63 -5.79 -25.33
N ASP A 483 -25.83 -4.79 -24.46
CA ASP A 483 -27.17 -4.36 -24.02
C ASP A 483 -28.02 -3.92 -25.24
#